data_AF-V5IGP4-F1
#
_entry.id   AF-V5IGP4-F1
#
_cell.length_a   1.000
_cell.length_b   1.000
_cell.length_c   1.000
_cell.angle_alpha   90.00
_cell.angle_beta   90.00
_cell.angle_gamma   90.00
#
_symmetry.space_group_name_H-M   'P 1'
#
loop_
_entity.id
_entity.type
_entity.pdbx_description
1 polymer ?
#
loop_
_entity_poly.entity_id
_entity_poly.type
_entity_poly.pdbx_seq_one_letter_code
_entity_poly.pdbx_strand_id
1 'polypeptide(L)'
;RPKLTKKKIPGVVYLSYIPPKMNVKTVRSMLSKFGELGRIFLQPENPNAKKARSFTEGWVEFADKKVAKCVANALNGTQVGGKRRADYYYSLWSIKYLHRFRWTHLNERLAYEKAVREQRLRTEIAQAKRESNFYIASVEKSKRMRREAKGKSDQAEPEEASIDIRQRPTDQQIVAKRARKGNDAERTGNSGADLSLLKNIFVSSASFEDDAKN
;
A
#
# COMPACT_ATOMS: atom_id res chain seq x y z
N ARG A 1 -51.00 -15.02 -21.32
CA ARG A 1 -49.65 -14.42 -21.55
C ARG A 1 -48.92 -14.30 -20.21
N PRO A 2 -47.77 -14.94 -19.99
CA PRO A 2 -46.96 -14.69 -18.80
C PRO A 2 -46.43 -13.24 -18.85
N LYS A 3 -46.61 -12.50 -17.76
CA LYS A 3 -46.12 -11.11 -17.65
C LYS A 3 -44.59 -11.14 -17.54
N LEU A 4 -43.89 -10.53 -18.50
CA LEU A 4 -42.44 -10.31 -18.42
C LEU A 4 -42.14 -9.49 -17.15
N THR A 5 -41.57 -10.14 -16.14
CA THR A 5 -41.17 -9.46 -14.90
C THR A 5 -40.00 -8.55 -15.21
N LYS A 6 -40.17 -7.24 -14.96
CA LYS A 6 -39.09 -6.26 -15.13
C LYS A 6 -37.92 -6.67 -14.22
N LYS A 7 -36.70 -6.70 -14.75
CA LYS A 7 -35.49 -7.02 -13.98
C LYS A 7 -35.42 -6.11 -12.74
N LYS A 8 -35.36 -6.74 -11.57
CA LYS A 8 -35.24 -6.05 -10.29
C LYS A 8 -33.84 -5.48 -10.16
N ILE A 9 -33.76 -4.20 -9.81
CA ILE A 9 -32.48 -3.53 -9.59
C ILE A 9 -32.22 -3.53 -8.09
N PRO A 10 -31.11 -4.12 -7.61
CA PRO A 10 -30.79 -4.15 -6.20
C PRO A 10 -30.52 -2.74 -5.66
N GLY A 11 -30.82 -2.54 -4.38
CA GLY A 11 -30.55 -1.29 -3.67
C GLY A 11 -29.91 -1.56 -2.33
N VAL A 12 -28.90 -0.76 -1.99
CA VAL A 12 -28.18 -0.89 -0.72
C VAL A 12 -28.65 0.17 0.27
N VAL A 13 -28.79 -0.27 1.52
CA VAL A 13 -29.16 0.53 2.67
C VAL A 13 -27.99 0.51 3.66
N TYR A 14 -27.63 1.69 4.15
CA TYR A 14 -26.61 1.89 5.17
C TYR A 14 -27.26 2.01 6.55
N LEU A 15 -26.69 1.31 7.52
CA LEU A 15 -27.03 1.33 8.94
C LEU A 15 -25.89 2.05 9.67
N SER A 16 -26.17 3.26 10.17
CA SER A 16 -25.16 4.07 10.87
C SER A 16 -24.98 3.65 12.33
N TYR A 17 -25.99 3.03 12.92
CA TYR A 17 -25.97 2.57 14.30
C TYR A 17 -26.61 1.20 14.40
N ILE A 18 -25.91 0.29 15.07
CA ILE A 18 -26.36 -1.08 15.32
C ILE A 18 -26.30 -1.31 16.82
N PRO A 19 -27.44 -1.61 17.47
CA PRO A 19 -27.46 -1.88 18.90
C PRO A 19 -26.51 -3.01 19.29
N PRO A 20 -25.91 -2.94 20.50
CA PRO A 20 -25.03 -3.99 20.99
C PRO A 20 -25.76 -5.34 21.04
N LYS A 21 -25.01 -6.42 20.81
CA LYS A 21 -25.50 -7.81 20.73
C LYS A 21 -26.45 -8.11 19.56
N MET A 22 -26.71 -7.15 18.67
CA MET A 22 -27.49 -7.40 17.46
C MET A 22 -26.62 -8.09 16.41
N ASN A 23 -26.97 -9.32 16.04
CA ASN A 23 -26.25 -10.11 15.03
C ASN A 23 -26.83 -9.92 13.63
N VAL A 24 -26.03 -10.24 12.60
CA VAL A 24 -26.44 -10.25 11.17
C VAL A 24 -27.75 -11.03 10.96
N LYS A 25 -27.91 -12.18 11.64
CA LYS A 25 -29.12 -13.01 11.58
C LYS A 25 -30.37 -12.27 12.09
N THR A 26 -30.23 -11.50 13.18
CA THR A 26 -31.31 -10.71 13.77
C THR A 26 -31.70 -9.58 12.84
N VAL A 27 -30.73 -8.85 12.29
CA VAL A 27 -30.97 -7.78 11.30
C VAL A 27 -31.70 -8.34 10.09
N ARG A 28 -31.24 -9.48 9.55
CA ARG A 28 -31.90 -10.17 8.45
C ARG A 28 -33.35 -10.51 8.78
N SER A 29 -33.60 -11.11 9.95
CA SER A 29 -34.95 -11.51 10.35
C SER A 29 -35.91 -10.32 10.49
N MET A 30 -35.43 -9.18 11.01
CA MET A 30 -36.23 -7.97 11.16
C MET A 30 -36.52 -7.32 9.80
N LEU A 31 -35.50 -7.13 8.97
CA LEU A 31 -35.63 -6.44 7.68
C LEU A 31 -36.28 -7.31 6.61
N SER A 32 -36.22 -8.64 6.72
CA SER A 32 -36.83 -9.56 5.75
C SER A 32 -38.36 -9.45 5.72
N LYS A 33 -38.98 -8.84 6.73
CA LYS A 33 -40.43 -8.57 6.76
C LYS A 33 -40.87 -7.55 5.72
N PHE A 34 -39.96 -6.65 5.32
CA PHE A 34 -40.25 -5.58 4.36
C PHE A 34 -39.92 -5.96 2.92
N GLY A 35 -39.05 -6.95 2.72
CA GLY A 35 -38.74 -7.49 1.41
C GLY A 35 -37.60 -8.47 1.40
N GLU A 36 -37.30 -8.99 0.20
CA GLU A 36 -36.23 -9.95 -0.02
C GLU A 36 -34.85 -9.27 0.11
N LEU A 37 -34.02 -9.86 0.98
CA LEU A 37 -32.68 -9.39 1.28
C LEU A 37 -31.65 -10.25 0.57
N GLY A 38 -30.60 -9.61 0.05
CA GLY A 38 -29.42 -10.27 -0.49
C GLY A 38 -28.30 -10.30 0.55
N ARG A 39 -27.23 -9.57 0.24
CA ARG A 39 -26.00 -9.53 1.04
C ARG A 39 -26.14 -8.58 2.23
N ILE A 40 -25.53 -8.96 3.36
CA ILE A 40 -25.50 -8.16 4.58
C ILE A 40 -24.08 -8.21 5.14
N PHE A 41 -23.54 -7.04 5.48
CA PHE A 41 -22.21 -6.86 6.03
C PHE A 41 -22.32 -5.89 7.19
N LEU A 42 -21.86 -6.29 8.35
CA LEU A 42 -21.79 -5.44 9.53
C LEU A 42 -20.33 -5.32 9.91
N GLN A 43 -19.83 -4.10 10.00
CA GLN A 43 -18.45 -3.83 10.35
C GLN A 43 -18.26 -3.98 11.87
N PRO A 44 -17.44 -4.93 12.32
CA PRO A 44 -17.17 -5.09 13.74
C PRO A 44 -16.41 -3.88 14.26
N GLU A 45 -16.76 -3.41 15.46
CA GLU A 45 -16.05 -2.31 16.12
C GLU A 45 -14.57 -2.65 16.36
N ASN A 46 -14.32 -3.88 16.80
CA ASN A 46 -12.98 -4.41 17.02
C ASN A 46 -12.77 -5.63 16.11
N PRO A 47 -12.07 -5.49 14.97
CA PRO A 47 -11.85 -6.60 14.04
C PRO A 47 -10.99 -7.73 14.65
N ASN A 48 -10.18 -7.43 15.68
CA ASN A 48 -9.31 -8.40 16.34
C ASN A 48 -9.96 -9.10 17.54
N ALA A 49 -11.20 -8.76 17.90
CA ALA A 49 -11.88 -9.40 19.02
C ALA A 49 -12.40 -10.79 18.64
N LYS A 50 -12.15 -11.81 19.51
CA LYS A 50 -12.62 -13.20 19.30
C LYS A 50 -14.14 -13.32 19.10
N LYS A 51 -14.92 -12.36 19.59
CA LYS A 51 -16.37 -12.26 19.35
C LYS A 51 -16.72 -10.78 19.12
N ALA A 52 -17.15 -10.43 17.91
CA ALA A 52 -17.75 -9.13 17.65
C ALA A 52 -19.08 -9.04 18.41
N ARG A 53 -19.09 -8.31 19.52
CA ARG A 53 -20.30 -8.06 20.34
C ARG A 53 -21.03 -6.78 19.91
N SER A 54 -20.32 -5.92 19.17
CA SER A 54 -20.75 -4.61 18.72
C SER A 54 -20.29 -4.39 17.28
N PHE A 55 -21.11 -3.68 16.52
CA PHE A 55 -20.85 -3.29 15.14
C PHE A 55 -20.97 -1.78 15.05
N THR A 56 -20.06 -1.13 14.34
CA THR A 56 -20.08 0.32 14.15
C THR A 56 -21.07 0.69 13.06
N GLU A 57 -20.98 -0.01 11.92
CA GLU A 57 -21.72 0.31 10.71
C GLU A 57 -22.22 -0.96 10.02
N GLY A 58 -23.20 -0.82 9.14
CA GLY A 58 -23.72 -1.95 8.37
C GLY A 58 -24.25 -1.57 7.00
N TRP A 59 -24.20 -2.52 6.08
CA TRP A 59 -24.73 -2.43 4.74
C TRP A 59 -25.63 -3.62 4.46
N VAL A 60 -26.84 -3.35 4.01
CA VAL A 60 -27.87 -4.33 3.69
C VAL A 60 -28.30 -4.13 2.25
N GLU A 61 -28.18 -5.15 1.43
CA GLU A 61 -28.67 -5.16 0.06
C GLU A 61 -30.08 -5.74 0.02
N PHE A 62 -31.01 -4.99 -0.57
CA PHE A 62 -32.34 -5.46 -0.94
C PHE A 62 -32.36 -5.84 -2.42
N ALA A 63 -33.14 -6.86 -2.77
CA ALA A 63 -33.35 -7.27 -4.16
C ALA A 63 -33.96 -6.15 -5.02
N ASP A 64 -34.80 -5.31 -4.42
CA ASP A 64 -35.50 -4.20 -5.07
C ASP A 64 -35.14 -2.84 -4.46
N LYS A 65 -34.56 -1.93 -5.26
CA LYS A 65 -34.21 -0.57 -4.81
C LYS A 65 -35.42 0.27 -4.36
N LYS A 66 -36.62 -0.04 -4.86
CA LYS A 66 -37.85 0.64 -4.44
C LYS A 66 -38.18 0.29 -2.99
N VAL A 67 -38.04 -0.99 -2.64
CA VAL A 67 -38.21 -1.47 -1.26
C VAL A 67 -37.14 -0.86 -0.37
N ALA A 68 -35.87 -0.85 -0.81
CA ALA A 68 -34.78 -0.21 -0.08
C ALA A 68 -35.08 1.26 0.28
N LYS A 69 -35.58 2.05 -0.68
CA LYS A 69 -35.98 3.45 -0.45
C LYS A 69 -37.14 3.57 0.55
N CYS A 70 -38.16 2.74 0.38
CA CYS A 70 -39.33 2.74 1.26
C CYS A 70 -38.92 2.39 2.71
N VAL A 71 -38.12 1.32 2.88
CA VAL A 71 -37.62 0.89 4.19
C VAL A 71 -36.75 1.96 4.83
N ALA A 72 -35.84 2.60 4.08
CA ALA A 72 -35.03 3.67 4.64
C ALA A 72 -35.89 4.84 5.13
N ASN A 73 -36.92 5.25 4.39
CA ASN A 73 -37.79 6.34 4.80
C ASN A 73 -38.73 5.97 5.95
N ALA A 74 -39.25 4.74 5.96
CA ALA A 74 -40.23 4.30 6.94
C ALA A 74 -39.62 3.87 8.26
N LEU A 75 -38.43 3.25 8.23
CA LEU A 75 -37.81 2.63 9.40
C LEU A 75 -36.80 3.57 10.07
N ASN A 76 -36.26 4.57 9.38
CA ASN A 76 -35.36 5.54 9.99
C ASN A 76 -36.05 6.33 11.11
N GLY A 77 -35.42 6.40 12.29
CA GLY A 77 -35.96 7.06 13.48
C GLY A 77 -37.02 6.26 14.23
N THR A 78 -37.39 5.06 13.75
CA THR A 78 -38.34 4.19 14.44
C THR A 78 -37.64 3.28 15.44
N GLN A 79 -38.37 2.84 16.45
CA GLN A 79 -37.87 1.87 17.42
C GLN A 79 -37.61 0.51 16.75
N VAL A 80 -36.47 -0.12 17.08
CA VAL A 80 -36.12 -1.46 16.57
C VAL A 80 -37.16 -2.50 16.96
N GLY A 81 -37.66 -2.37 18.20
CA GLY A 81 -38.73 -3.19 18.73
C GLY A 81 -38.30 -4.63 19.03
N GLY A 82 -39.22 -5.57 18.85
CA GLY A 82 -39.04 -6.98 19.23
C GLY A 82 -39.55 -7.27 20.64
N LYS A 83 -38.96 -8.26 21.32
CA LYS A 83 -39.35 -8.60 22.70
C LYS A 83 -38.90 -7.48 23.64
N ARG A 84 -39.77 -7.05 24.57
CA ARG A 84 -39.46 -5.99 25.56
C ARG A 84 -38.20 -6.25 26.39
N ARG A 85 -37.85 -7.53 26.62
CA ARG A 85 -36.64 -7.94 27.35
C ARG A 85 -35.36 -7.92 26.50
N ALA A 86 -35.45 -7.67 25.20
CA ALA A 86 -34.27 -7.62 24.34
C ALA A 86 -33.50 -6.32 24.56
N ASP A 87 -32.17 -6.39 24.56
CA ASP A 87 -31.27 -5.25 24.81
C ASP A 87 -31.50 -4.09 23.81
N TYR A 88 -31.89 -4.41 22.58
CA TYR A 88 -32.11 -3.46 21.50
C TYR A 88 -33.54 -2.90 21.44
N TYR A 89 -34.43 -3.28 22.36
CA TYR A 89 -35.84 -2.91 22.28
C TYR A 89 -36.04 -1.40 22.19
N TYR A 90 -35.39 -0.62 23.07
CA TYR A 90 -35.50 0.85 23.11
C TYR A 90 -34.61 1.57 22.11
N SER A 91 -33.77 0.86 21.37
CA SER A 91 -32.91 1.48 20.38
C SER A 91 -33.70 1.95 19.16
N LEU A 92 -33.25 3.03 18.55
CA LEU A 92 -33.81 3.54 17.29
C LEU A 92 -32.99 3.05 16.11
N TRP A 93 -33.67 2.78 14.99
CA TRP A 93 -33.07 2.53 13.70
C TRP A 93 -32.48 3.81 13.12
N SER A 94 -31.20 3.79 12.75
CA SER A 94 -30.55 4.86 11.96
C SER A 94 -30.19 4.29 10.59
N ILE A 95 -31.00 4.61 9.58
CA ILE A 95 -31.00 3.94 8.28
C ILE A 95 -31.02 4.95 7.15
N LYS A 96 -30.15 4.77 6.15
CA LYS A 96 -30.08 5.62 4.96
C LYS A 96 -30.01 4.82 3.69
N TYR A 97 -30.83 5.17 2.69
CA TYR A 97 -30.68 4.61 1.35
C TYR A 97 -29.49 5.24 0.62
N LEU A 98 -28.64 4.40 0.02
CA LEU A 98 -27.50 4.86 -0.77
C LEU A 98 -27.83 4.87 -2.26
N HIS A 99 -27.96 6.07 -2.83
CA HIS A 99 -28.27 6.24 -4.25
C HIS A 99 -27.08 5.87 -5.13
N ARG A 100 -27.34 5.15 -6.23
CA ARG A 100 -26.32 4.67 -7.21
C ARG A 100 -25.20 3.82 -6.59
N PHE A 101 -25.35 3.41 -5.33
CA PHE A 101 -24.41 2.57 -4.65
C PHE A 101 -24.76 1.09 -4.89
N ARG A 102 -23.76 0.29 -5.23
CA ARG A 102 -23.88 -1.15 -5.42
C ARG A 102 -22.97 -1.85 -4.43
N TRP A 103 -23.29 -3.10 -4.11
CA TRP A 103 -22.45 -3.92 -3.24
C TRP A 103 -21.00 -4.03 -3.71
N THR A 104 -20.76 -4.03 -5.03
CA THR A 104 -19.41 -4.07 -5.61
C THR A 104 -18.56 -2.89 -5.14
N HIS A 105 -19.13 -1.69 -5.05
CA HIS A 105 -18.40 -0.50 -4.61
C HIS A 105 -17.96 -0.59 -3.13
N LEU A 106 -18.75 -1.27 -2.29
CA LEU A 106 -18.36 -1.55 -0.89
C LEU A 106 -17.14 -2.48 -0.85
N ASN A 107 -17.21 -3.59 -1.57
CA ASN A 107 -16.14 -4.57 -1.62
C ASN A 107 -14.86 -3.99 -2.25
N GLU A 108 -15.00 -3.22 -3.33
CA GLU A 108 -13.89 -2.52 -3.99
C GLU A 108 -13.17 -1.59 -3.02
N ARG A 109 -13.93 -0.78 -2.26
CA ARG A 109 -13.36 0.13 -1.26
C ARG A 109 -12.62 -0.62 -0.15
N LEU A 110 -13.24 -1.65 0.43
CA LEU A 110 -12.63 -2.47 1.48
C LEU A 110 -11.37 -3.19 0.99
N ALA A 111 -11.41 -3.74 -0.22
CA ALA A 111 -10.27 -4.42 -0.83
C ALA A 111 -9.12 -3.44 -1.09
N TYR A 112 -9.42 -2.25 -1.61
CA TYR A 112 -8.43 -1.20 -1.84
C TYR A 112 -7.76 -0.77 -0.54
N GLU A 113 -8.53 -0.47 0.51
CA GLU A 113 -7.96 -0.07 1.81
C GLU A 113 -7.07 -1.16 2.42
N LYS A 114 -7.48 -2.43 2.29
CA LYS A 114 -6.67 -3.57 2.74
C LYS A 114 -5.37 -3.69 1.93
N ALA A 115 -5.45 -3.61 0.60
CA ALA A 115 -4.29 -3.70 -0.29
C ALA A 115 -3.28 -2.57 -0.03
N VAL A 116 -3.76 -1.34 0.14
CA VAL A 116 -2.90 -0.19 0.48
C VAL A 116 -2.18 -0.40 1.82
N ARG A 117 -2.91 -0.87 2.84
CA ARG A 117 -2.31 -1.16 4.15
C ARG A 117 -1.26 -2.27 4.06
N GLU A 118 -1.57 -3.34 3.34
CA GLU A 118 -0.65 -4.46 3.15
C GLU A 118 0.61 -4.06 2.36
N GLN A 119 0.45 -3.24 1.33
CA GLN A 119 1.57 -2.71 0.56
C GLN A 119 2.50 -1.84 1.42
N ARG A 120 1.94 -0.92 2.23
CA ARG A 120 2.71 -0.10 3.17
C ARG A 120 3.50 -0.94 4.17
N LEU A 121 2.83 -1.90 4.80
CA LEU A 121 3.47 -2.82 5.73
C LEU A 121 4.60 -3.62 5.04
N ARG A 122 4.37 -4.09 3.82
CA ARG A 122 5.37 -4.83 3.04
C ARG A 122 6.59 -3.97 2.74
N THR A 123 6.40 -2.69 2.38
CA THR A 123 7.51 -1.77 2.14
C THR A 123 8.30 -1.47 3.42
N GLU A 124 7.62 -1.27 4.55
CA GLU A 124 8.26 -1.06 5.86
C GLU A 124 9.08 -2.29 6.29
N ILE A 125 8.51 -3.50 6.16
CA ILE A 125 9.23 -4.75 6.43
C ILE A 125 10.44 -4.90 5.49
N ALA A 126 10.29 -4.58 4.20
CA ALA A 126 11.39 -4.68 3.24
C ALA A 126 12.54 -3.72 3.57
N GLN A 127 12.22 -2.49 4.01
CA GLN A 127 13.22 -1.52 4.46
C GLN A 127 13.95 -2.02 5.71
N ALA A 128 13.22 -2.43 6.76
CA ALA A 128 13.80 -2.96 7.99
C ALA A 128 14.68 -4.19 7.74
N LYS A 129 14.26 -5.09 6.84
CA LYS A 129 15.06 -6.25 6.41
C LYS A 129 16.34 -5.82 5.70
N ARG A 130 16.28 -4.83 4.81
CA ARG A 130 17.46 -4.32 4.09
C ARG A 130 18.50 -3.75 5.06
N GLU A 131 18.05 -2.93 6.01
CA GLU A 131 18.90 -2.32 7.03
C GLU A 131 19.53 -3.39 7.96
N SER A 132 18.73 -4.35 8.43
CA SER A 132 19.21 -5.47 9.25
C SER A 132 20.23 -6.33 8.52
N ASN A 133 19.92 -6.72 7.27
CA ASN A 133 20.84 -7.51 6.45
C ASN A 133 22.16 -6.78 6.18
N PHE A 134 22.10 -5.45 5.96
CA PHE A 134 23.29 -4.62 5.79
C PHE A 134 24.16 -4.60 7.05
N TYR A 135 23.54 -4.49 8.23
CA TYR A 135 24.25 -4.55 9.51
C TYR A 135 24.92 -5.91 9.73
N ILE A 136 24.19 -7.02 9.50
CA ILE A 136 24.74 -8.38 9.62
C ILE A 136 25.96 -8.55 8.72
N ALA A 137 25.82 -8.20 7.43
CA ALA A 137 26.92 -8.30 6.46
C ALA A 137 28.14 -7.45 6.86
N SER A 138 27.92 -6.25 7.39
CA SER A 138 28.98 -5.35 7.85
C SER A 138 29.72 -5.91 9.08
N VAL A 139 28.99 -6.49 10.04
CA VAL A 139 29.57 -7.14 11.23
C VAL A 139 30.34 -8.39 10.84
N GLU A 140 29.81 -9.22 9.95
CA GLU A 140 30.52 -10.41 9.44
C GLU A 140 31.81 -10.04 8.70
N LYS A 141 31.76 -9.01 7.84
CA LYS A 141 32.94 -8.47 7.15
C LYS A 141 33.98 -7.97 8.16
N SER A 142 33.57 -7.20 9.17
CA SER A 142 34.46 -6.70 10.24
C SER A 142 35.11 -7.84 11.03
N LYS A 143 34.32 -8.85 11.44
CA LYS A 143 34.84 -10.05 12.12
C LYS A 143 35.86 -10.80 11.25
N ARG A 144 35.59 -10.93 9.95
CA ARG A 144 36.51 -11.56 9.00
C ARG A 144 37.82 -10.78 8.88
N MET A 145 37.75 -9.47 8.65
CA MET A 145 38.94 -8.59 8.58
C MET A 145 39.78 -8.66 9.87
N ARG A 146 39.13 -8.72 11.04
CA ARG A 146 39.83 -8.86 12.33
C ARG A 146 40.53 -10.21 12.48
N ARG A 147 39.95 -11.30 11.98
CA ARG A 147 40.60 -12.63 11.97
C ARG A 147 41.80 -12.65 11.04
N GLU A 148 41.66 -12.10 9.84
CA GLU A 148 42.75 -12.02 8.85
C GLU A 148 43.90 -11.12 9.34
N ALA A 149 43.60 -10.00 10.02
CA ALA A 149 44.62 -9.14 10.63
C ALA A 149 45.39 -9.85 11.75
N LYS A 150 44.70 -10.61 12.61
CA LYS A 150 45.34 -11.43 13.66
C LYS A 150 46.17 -12.58 13.10
N GLY A 151 45.72 -13.22 12.01
CA GLY A 151 46.50 -14.29 11.35
C GLY A 151 47.75 -13.76 10.64
N LYS A 152 47.75 -12.49 10.19
CA LYS A 152 48.92 -11.84 9.58
C LYS A 152 49.91 -11.29 10.61
N SER A 153 49.46 -10.86 11.80
CA SER A 153 50.36 -10.40 12.86
C SER A 153 51.25 -11.51 13.44
N ASP A 154 50.86 -12.78 13.30
CA ASP A 154 51.64 -13.92 13.77
C ASP A 154 52.68 -14.42 12.72
N GLN A 155 52.72 -13.82 11.51
CA GLN A 155 53.65 -14.19 10.42
C GLN A 155 54.45 -13.01 9.83
N ALA A 156 54.26 -11.78 10.30
CA ALA A 156 54.97 -10.61 9.77
C ALA A 156 56.06 -10.12 10.73
N GLU A 157 57.32 -10.33 10.37
CA GLU A 157 58.44 -9.53 10.88
C GLU A 157 58.24 -8.04 10.54
N PRO A 158 58.76 -7.10 11.35
CA PRO A 158 58.43 -5.69 11.24
C PRO A 158 59.20 -5.03 10.09
N GLU A 159 58.68 -5.11 8.87
CA GLU A 159 59.08 -4.18 7.80
C GLU A 159 58.17 -2.95 7.82
N GLU A 160 58.79 -1.77 7.95
CA GLU A 160 58.13 -0.47 8.00
C GLU A 160 57.25 -0.24 6.76
N ALA A 161 55.92 -0.29 6.96
CA ALA A 161 54.95 0.00 5.92
C ALA A 161 54.97 1.49 5.56
N SER A 162 55.78 1.85 4.56
CA SER A 162 55.69 3.16 3.90
C SER A 162 54.30 3.32 3.27
N ILE A 163 53.54 4.29 3.77
CA ILE A 163 52.22 4.62 3.26
C ILE A 163 52.45 5.45 1.97
N ASP A 164 52.28 4.85 0.79
CA ASP A 164 52.31 5.59 -0.49
C ASP A 164 51.05 6.46 -0.62
N ILE A 165 51.08 7.64 0.02
CA ILE A 165 50.03 8.65 -0.11
C ILE A 165 50.25 9.38 -1.45
N ARG A 166 49.61 8.90 -2.52
CA ARG A 166 49.56 9.63 -3.78
C ARG A 166 48.74 10.91 -3.63
N GLN A 167 49.43 12.00 -3.38
CA GLN A 167 48.85 13.34 -3.26
C GLN A 167 48.14 13.71 -4.58
N ARG A 168 46.87 14.13 -4.49
CA ARG A 168 46.15 14.65 -5.66
C ARG A 168 46.83 15.95 -6.15
N PRO A 169 47.06 16.12 -7.46
CA PRO A 169 47.67 17.33 -7.98
C PRO A 169 46.79 18.55 -7.68
N THR A 170 47.40 19.63 -7.22
CA THR A 170 46.74 20.91 -6.91
C THR A 170 46.14 21.55 -8.17
N ASP A 171 45.08 22.35 -8.04
CA ASP A 171 44.40 23.01 -9.16
C ASP A 171 45.33 23.79 -10.09
N GLN A 172 46.39 24.42 -9.55
CA GLN A 172 47.41 25.09 -10.35
C GLN A 172 48.18 24.13 -11.28
N GLN A 173 48.49 22.91 -10.80
CA GLN A 173 49.14 21.87 -11.61
C GLN A 173 48.21 21.33 -12.68
N ILE A 174 46.90 21.25 -12.41
CA ILE A 174 45.88 20.84 -13.38
C ILE A 174 45.75 21.90 -14.49
N VAL A 175 45.71 23.18 -14.13
CA VAL A 175 45.64 24.30 -15.09
C VAL A 175 46.92 24.37 -15.94
N ALA A 176 48.10 24.24 -15.32
CA ALA A 176 49.38 24.23 -16.05
C ALA A 176 49.50 23.04 -17.02
N LYS A 177 49.03 21.85 -16.62
CA LYS A 177 49.04 20.66 -17.49
C LYS A 177 48.04 20.80 -18.64
N ARG A 178 46.88 21.44 -18.41
CA ARG A 178 45.91 21.78 -19.47
C ARG A 178 46.46 22.84 -20.43
N ALA A 179 47.17 23.86 -19.93
CA ALA A 179 47.82 24.88 -20.75
C ALA A 179 48.94 24.29 -21.62
N ARG A 180 49.76 23.38 -21.08
CA ARG A 180 50.76 22.64 -21.88
C ARG A 180 50.10 21.80 -22.98
N LYS A 181 49.02 21.08 -22.66
CA LYS A 181 48.26 20.28 -23.62
C LYS A 181 47.54 21.12 -24.69
N GLY A 182 47.18 22.38 -24.37
CA GLY A 182 46.65 23.36 -25.32
C GLY A 182 47.71 23.89 -26.29
N ASN A 183 48.91 24.21 -25.80
CA ASN A 183 50.03 24.65 -26.65
C ASN A 183 50.54 23.55 -27.59
N ASP A 184 50.50 22.28 -27.17
CA ASP A 184 50.83 21.15 -28.04
C ASP A 184 49.76 20.93 -29.13
N ALA A 185 48.49 21.27 -28.86
CA ALA A 185 47.39 21.15 -29.82
C ALA A 185 47.34 22.31 -30.84
N GLU A 186 47.82 23.52 -30.51
CA GLU A 186 47.95 24.64 -31.46
C GLU A 186 49.11 24.48 -32.44
N ARG A 187 50.13 23.65 -32.12
CA ARG A 187 51.22 23.31 -33.06
C ARG A 187 50.84 22.24 -34.08
N THR A 188 49.79 21.45 -33.83
CA THR A 188 49.25 20.48 -34.78
C THR A 188 47.89 20.95 -35.23
N GLY A 189 47.84 21.77 -36.29
CA GLY A 189 46.59 22.12 -36.94
C GLY A 189 45.87 20.86 -37.43
N ASN A 190 44.80 20.47 -36.74
CA ASN A 190 43.80 19.56 -37.30
C ASN A 190 42.42 19.89 -36.73
N SER A 191 41.59 20.46 -37.60
CA SER A 191 40.17 20.73 -37.42
C SER A 191 39.41 19.43 -37.12
N GLY A 192 38.96 19.28 -35.88
CA GLY A 192 38.21 18.11 -35.47
C GLY A 192 37.71 18.20 -34.03
N ALA A 193 37.21 19.38 -33.63
CA ALA A 193 36.46 19.50 -32.40
C ALA A 193 34.99 19.15 -32.67
N ASP A 194 34.40 18.43 -31.72
CA ASP A 194 32.97 18.52 -31.35
C ASP A 194 31.99 17.42 -31.77
N LEU A 195 32.27 16.14 -31.43
CA LEU A 195 31.22 15.11 -31.37
C LEU A 195 31.30 14.13 -30.17
N SER A 196 32.41 14.08 -29.42
CA SER A 196 32.56 13.16 -28.29
C SER A 196 32.11 13.72 -26.94
N LEU A 197 32.00 15.04 -26.81
CA LEU A 197 31.56 15.71 -25.56
C LEU A 197 30.04 15.69 -25.36
N LEU A 198 29.26 15.56 -26.45
CA LEU A 198 27.80 15.48 -26.37
C LEU A 198 27.28 14.06 -26.04
N LYS A 199 28.11 13.02 -26.18
CA LYS A 199 27.72 11.63 -25.87
C LYS A 199 27.58 11.32 -24.38
N ASN A 200 28.18 12.13 -23.51
CA ASN A 200 28.15 11.90 -22.06
C ASN A 200 27.08 12.73 -21.32
N ILE A 201 26.30 13.55 -22.04
CA ILE A 201 25.22 14.36 -21.45
C ILE A 201 23.85 13.66 -21.56
N PHE A 202 23.67 12.68 -22.45
CA PHE A 202 22.36 12.02 -22.66
C PHE A 202 22.32 10.51 -22.38
N VAL A 203 23.19 9.98 -21.51
CA VAL A 203 23.10 8.57 -21.02
C VAL A 203 22.51 8.53 -19.60
N SER A 204 21.37 9.21 -19.41
CA SER A 204 20.52 9.04 -18.23
C SER A 204 19.04 9.14 -18.59
N SER A 205 18.61 8.32 -19.55
CA SER A 205 17.20 7.92 -19.69
C SER A 205 17.10 6.73 -20.65
N ALA A 206 16.32 5.72 -20.27
CA ALA A 206 15.93 4.52 -21.01
C ALA A 206 16.78 3.25 -20.79
N SER A 207 16.33 2.43 -19.83
CA SER A 207 16.34 0.97 -19.95
C SER A 207 15.14 0.42 -19.17
N PHE A 208 14.00 0.37 -19.83
CA PHE A 208 12.79 -0.35 -19.45
C PHE A 208 12.25 -1.02 -20.72
N GLU A 209 12.01 -2.33 -20.65
CA GLU A 209 11.38 -3.25 -21.64
C GLU A 209 12.20 -3.51 -22.93
N ASP A 210 12.36 -4.72 -23.48
CA ASP A 210 11.49 -5.90 -23.57
C ASP A 210 12.29 -7.23 -23.61
N ASP A 211 11.86 -8.23 -22.84
CA ASP A 211 12.12 -9.65 -23.10
C ASP A 211 10.85 -10.29 -23.67
N ALA A 212 10.83 -10.49 -24.99
CA ALA A 212 9.83 -11.29 -25.67
C ALA A 212 10.46 -12.12 -26.80
N LYS A 213 10.28 -13.45 -26.67
CA LYS A 213 10.38 -14.51 -27.69
C LYS A 213 11.80 -15.01 -28.05
N ASN A 214 12.17 -16.14 -27.45
CA ASN A 214 12.20 -17.42 -28.16
C ASN A 214 11.85 -18.55 -27.18
#